data_AF-A0A9X3J054-F1
#
_entry.id   AF-A0A9X3J054-F1
#
_cell.length_a   1.000
_cell.length_b   1.000
_cell.length_c   1.000
_cell.angle_alpha   90.00
_cell.angle_beta   90.00
_cell.angle_gamma   90.00
#
_symmetry.space_group_name_H-M   'P 1'
#
loop_
_entity.id
_entity.type
_entity.pdbx_description
1 polymer ?
#
loop_
_entity_poly.entity_id
_entity_poly.type
_entity_poly.pdbx_seq_one_letter_code
_entity_poly.pdbx_strand_id
1 'polypeptide(L)'
;MYDHNGVEIWTRGNDSSYNASAIADLDGQPGLEVLIGGAAFHADGSTWYDTNQFGWIFPQIANLDADPQPEVLLALDNKIELRQHDGTLVWNFTPNGQNDLSRPINIHDLDGDAAPEFGVSAPNFYGVYETNQALLWQAAVIDQSGQAGGTAFDFLGGGKAQAIYADEHTVWVFDEMGSPLMDTPHLSGTIIEYPVVADIDNDGSSEILVVSNTLLNGGVVPFTVQAVRDVQDRWVQGRRIWNQHTYHVTNVREDGTIPQFEPPHWTKLNTYRTQAQIAAGGEVCIPPQ
;
A
#
# COMPACT_ATOMS: atom_id res chain seq x y z
N MET A 1 16.41 -6.80 -14.15
CA MET A 1 17.28 -6.34 -13.03
C MET A 1 18.57 -5.79 -13.60
N TYR A 2 18.98 -4.61 -13.15
CA TYR A 2 20.27 -3.99 -13.50
C TYR A 2 21.06 -3.74 -12.22
N ASP A 3 22.38 -3.82 -12.29
CA ASP A 3 23.25 -3.41 -11.21
C ASP A 3 23.33 -1.87 -11.10
N HIS A 4 24.03 -1.37 -10.08
CA HIS A 4 24.20 0.07 -9.85
C HIS A 4 25.04 0.80 -10.92
N ASN A 5 25.68 0.07 -11.85
CA ASN A 5 26.39 0.62 -13.00
C ASN A 5 25.55 0.57 -14.28
N GLY A 6 24.31 0.08 -14.20
CA GLY A 6 23.41 -0.09 -15.34
C GLY A 6 23.71 -1.34 -16.17
N VAL A 7 24.44 -2.32 -15.66
CA VAL A 7 24.67 -3.61 -16.32
C VAL A 7 23.49 -4.54 -16.04
N GLU A 8 22.90 -5.12 -17.08
CA GLU A 8 21.82 -6.11 -16.91
C GLU A 8 22.35 -7.35 -16.18
N ILE A 9 21.70 -7.70 -15.07
CA ILE A 9 21.99 -8.94 -14.32
C ILE A 9 21.13 -10.07 -14.89
N TRP A 10 19.82 -9.83 -15.00
CA TRP A 10 18.86 -10.75 -15.58
C TRP A 10 17.63 -10.00 -16.05
N THR A 11 16.88 -10.61 -16.97
CA THR A 11 15.61 -10.09 -17.45
C THR A 11 14.59 -11.22 -17.52
N ARG A 12 13.33 -10.88 -17.25
CA ARG A 12 12.17 -11.76 -17.49
C ARG A 12 11.38 -11.13 -18.63
N GLY A 13 10.87 -11.97 -19.54
CA GLY A 13 10.07 -11.50 -20.67
C GLY A 13 8.83 -10.71 -20.23
N ASN A 14 8.15 -10.06 -21.18
CA ASN A 14 7.04 -9.16 -20.92
C ASN A 14 6.02 -9.76 -19.94
N ASP A 15 5.98 -9.20 -18.73
CA ASP A 15 4.83 -9.28 -17.85
C ASP A 15 3.82 -8.19 -18.25
N SER A 16 2.60 -8.28 -17.74
CA SER A 16 1.54 -7.32 -18.03
C SER A 16 1.93 -5.88 -17.65
N SER A 17 1.34 -4.88 -18.32
CA SER A 17 1.79 -3.48 -18.26
C SER A 17 1.34 -2.68 -17.03
N TYR A 18 0.63 -3.28 -16.08
CA TYR A 18 0.10 -2.59 -14.89
C TYR A 18 0.36 -3.42 -13.63
N ASN A 19 1.65 -3.55 -13.29
CA ASN A 19 2.14 -4.18 -12.06
C ASN A 19 3.08 -3.22 -11.33
N ALA A 20 3.26 -3.43 -10.03
CA ALA A 20 4.33 -2.80 -9.27
C ALA A 20 5.14 -3.88 -8.58
N SER A 21 6.41 -4.02 -8.96
CA SER A 21 7.31 -4.97 -8.32
C SER A 21 7.50 -4.63 -6.85
N ALA A 22 7.48 -5.66 -6.01
CA ALA A 22 7.81 -5.56 -4.60
C ALA A 22 9.14 -6.28 -4.34
N ILE A 23 9.76 -5.95 -3.22
CA ILE A 23 10.98 -6.59 -2.75
C ILE A 23 10.83 -6.88 -1.27
N ALA A 24 11.32 -8.03 -0.81
CA ALA A 24 11.40 -8.42 0.60
C ALA A 24 12.34 -9.61 0.76
N ASP A 25 12.87 -9.82 1.97
CA ASP A 25 13.53 -11.07 2.37
C ASP A 25 12.43 -12.10 2.69
N LEU A 26 12.18 -13.05 1.78
CA LEU A 26 11.14 -14.07 1.93
C LEU A 26 11.66 -15.40 2.44
N ASP A 27 12.96 -15.68 2.31
CA ASP A 27 13.56 -16.98 2.64
C ASP A 27 14.52 -16.92 3.84
N GLY A 28 14.73 -15.74 4.42
CA GLY A 28 15.62 -15.48 5.54
C GLY A 28 17.11 -15.59 5.16
N GLN A 29 17.44 -15.60 3.87
CA GLN A 29 18.81 -15.65 3.37
C GLN A 29 19.31 -14.25 2.97
N PRO A 30 20.63 -14.05 2.88
CA PRO A 30 21.17 -12.78 2.41
C PRO A 30 20.73 -12.45 0.97
N GLY A 31 19.91 -11.42 0.84
CA GLY A 31 19.36 -10.97 -0.43
C GLY A 31 17.90 -10.56 -0.22
N LEU A 32 17.35 -9.77 -1.13
CA LEU A 32 15.91 -9.56 -1.19
C LEU A 32 15.40 -10.33 -2.41
N GLU A 33 14.30 -11.04 -2.24
CA GLU A 33 13.52 -11.57 -3.35
C GLU A 33 12.82 -10.42 -4.06
N VAL A 34 12.68 -10.57 -5.37
CA VAL A 34 11.99 -9.64 -6.26
C VAL A 34 10.68 -10.28 -6.66
N LEU A 35 9.57 -9.68 -6.23
CA LEU A 35 8.23 -10.09 -6.59
C LEU A 35 7.81 -9.37 -7.86
N ILE A 36 7.43 -10.14 -8.88
CA ILE A 36 6.89 -9.65 -10.14
C ILE A 36 5.61 -10.41 -10.42
N GLY A 37 4.48 -9.74 -10.16
CA GLY A 37 3.16 -10.36 -10.16
C GLY A 37 3.05 -11.48 -9.13
N GLY A 38 2.58 -12.65 -9.55
CA GLY A 38 2.43 -13.84 -8.70
C GLY A 38 3.69 -14.70 -8.56
N ALA A 39 4.88 -14.20 -8.89
CA ALA A 39 6.13 -14.95 -8.83
C ALA A 39 7.21 -14.18 -8.05
N ALA A 40 8.09 -14.91 -7.36
CA ALA A 40 9.23 -14.38 -6.64
C ALA A 40 10.53 -14.96 -7.17
N PHE A 41 11.56 -14.12 -7.23
CA PHE A 41 12.88 -14.47 -7.75
C PHE A 41 13.95 -14.04 -6.76
N HIS A 42 14.96 -14.86 -6.57
CA HIS A 42 16.17 -14.44 -5.87
C HIS A 42 16.87 -13.32 -6.64
N ALA A 43 17.78 -12.61 -5.97
CA ALA A 43 18.51 -11.48 -6.57
C ALA A 43 19.27 -11.84 -7.87
N ASP A 44 19.70 -13.09 -8.03
CA ASP A 44 20.38 -13.60 -9.22
C ASP A 44 19.44 -13.97 -10.39
N GLY A 45 18.12 -13.89 -10.17
CA GLY A 45 17.08 -14.17 -11.16
C GLY A 45 16.61 -15.63 -11.18
N SER A 46 17.15 -16.50 -10.33
CA SER A 46 16.59 -17.84 -10.12
C SER A 46 15.23 -17.75 -9.42
N THR A 47 14.29 -18.62 -9.81
CA THR A 47 12.94 -18.63 -9.26
C THR A 47 12.94 -19.15 -7.83
N TRP A 48 12.37 -18.36 -6.91
CA TRP A 48 12.01 -18.82 -5.56
C TRP A 48 10.69 -19.60 -5.61
N TYR A 49 9.63 -18.96 -6.11
CA TYR A 49 8.37 -19.63 -6.46
C TYR A 49 7.68 -18.95 -7.65
N ASP A 50 6.78 -19.69 -8.32
CA ASP A 50 5.88 -19.16 -9.34
C ASP A 50 4.48 -19.77 -9.16
N THR A 51 3.48 -18.92 -8.92
CA THR A 51 2.09 -19.37 -8.75
C THR A 51 1.41 -19.77 -10.06
N ASN A 52 2.08 -19.55 -11.22
CA ASN A 52 1.53 -19.69 -12.57
C ASN A 52 0.27 -18.84 -12.80
N GLN A 53 0.15 -17.73 -12.06
CA GLN A 53 -0.88 -16.73 -12.27
C GLN A 53 -0.34 -15.60 -13.16
N PHE A 54 -1.20 -15.11 -14.05
CA PHE A 54 -0.85 -14.12 -15.05
C PHE A 54 -1.88 -12.99 -15.03
N GLY A 55 -1.46 -11.80 -15.46
CA GLY A 55 -2.33 -10.63 -15.51
C GLY A 55 -1.76 -9.49 -14.67
N TRP A 56 -2.65 -8.58 -14.28
CA TRP A 56 -2.32 -7.46 -13.40
C TRP A 56 -2.39 -8.00 -11.97
N ILE A 57 -1.24 -8.13 -11.32
CA ILE A 57 -1.10 -8.73 -10.00
C ILE A 57 -0.25 -7.80 -9.14
N PHE A 58 -0.82 -7.39 -8.01
CA PHE A 58 -0.18 -6.52 -7.05
C PHE A 58 0.17 -7.32 -5.80
N PRO A 59 1.47 -7.57 -5.53
CA PRO A 59 1.88 -8.13 -4.26
C PRO A 59 1.86 -7.06 -3.16
N GLN A 60 1.37 -7.44 -1.99
CA GLN A 60 1.50 -6.71 -0.73
C GLN A 60 2.12 -7.65 0.31
N ILE A 61 3.07 -7.15 1.09
CA ILE A 61 3.89 -7.98 1.98
C ILE A 61 3.64 -7.51 3.41
N ALA A 62 3.29 -8.42 4.30
CA ALA A 62 3.09 -8.17 5.72
C ALA A 62 3.02 -9.53 6.43
N ASN A 63 3.23 -9.56 7.74
CA ASN A 63 2.87 -10.73 8.54
C ASN A 63 1.37 -10.67 8.80
N LEU A 64 0.62 -11.63 8.27
CA LEU A 64 -0.84 -11.68 8.24
C LEU A 64 -1.38 -12.94 8.94
N ASP A 65 -0.51 -13.72 9.57
CA ASP A 65 -0.88 -14.84 10.43
C ASP A 65 -0.17 -14.79 11.80
N ALA A 66 0.04 -15.95 12.44
CA ALA A 66 0.57 -16.04 13.80
C ALA A 66 2.06 -16.39 13.87
N ASP A 67 2.68 -16.74 12.74
CA ASP A 67 4.09 -17.09 12.68
C ASP A 67 4.97 -15.83 12.42
N PRO A 68 6.31 -15.89 12.52
CA PRO A 68 7.15 -14.71 12.37
C PRO A 68 7.55 -14.36 10.92
N GLN A 69 7.14 -15.16 9.93
CA GLN A 69 7.41 -14.94 8.51
C GLN A 69 6.42 -13.90 7.94
N PRO A 70 6.73 -13.29 6.79
CA PRO A 70 5.75 -12.50 6.06
C PRO A 70 4.91 -13.37 5.14
N GLU A 71 3.66 -12.99 4.95
CA GLU A 71 2.81 -13.49 3.87
C GLU A 71 2.83 -12.50 2.69
N VAL A 72 2.42 -13.02 1.53
CA VAL A 72 2.21 -12.25 0.33
C VAL A 72 0.72 -12.27 0.01
N LEU A 73 0.07 -11.13 0.23
CA LEU A 73 -1.26 -10.87 -0.28
C LEU A 73 -1.14 -10.53 -1.77
N LEU A 74 -1.94 -11.18 -2.60
CA LEU A 74 -1.98 -10.99 -4.04
C LEU A 74 -3.37 -10.52 -4.44
N ALA A 75 -3.44 -9.34 -5.05
CA ALA A 75 -4.64 -8.82 -5.66
C ALA A 75 -4.66 -9.19 -7.15
N LEU A 76 -5.59 -10.07 -7.55
CA LEU A 76 -5.72 -10.62 -8.91
C LEU A 76 -7.00 -10.12 -9.60
N ASP A 77 -7.22 -10.50 -10.85
CA ASP A 77 -8.44 -10.15 -11.58
C ASP A 77 -9.73 -10.58 -10.85
N ASN A 78 -9.86 -11.81 -10.35
CA ASN A 78 -11.14 -12.29 -9.83
C ASN A 78 -11.17 -12.57 -8.32
N LYS A 79 -10.07 -12.36 -7.61
CA LYS A 79 -9.94 -12.68 -6.19
C LYS A 79 -8.73 -12.00 -5.55
N ILE A 80 -8.74 -12.02 -4.23
CA ILE A 80 -7.56 -11.78 -3.41
C ILE A 80 -7.11 -13.12 -2.85
N GLU A 81 -5.80 -13.38 -2.87
CA GLU A 81 -5.19 -14.59 -2.30
C GLU A 81 -4.14 -14.22 -1.27
N LEU A 82 -4.09 -14.97 -0.17
CA LEU A 82 -2.95 -14.96 0.75
C LEU A 82 -2.07 -16.17 0.49
N ARG A 83 -0.77 -15.91 0.33
CA ARG A 83 0.27 -16.93 0.15
C ARG A 83 1.28 -16.84 1.30
N GLN A 84 1.79 -17.99 1.75
CA GLN A 84 2.99 -18.01 2.60
C GLN A 84 4.20 -17.44 1.84
N HIS A 85 5.26 -17.11 2.59
CA HIS A 85 6.54 -16.64 2.04
C HIS A 85 7.16 -17.58 0.97
N ASP A 86 6.77 -18.85 0.91
CA ASP A 86 7.20 -19.85 -0.08
C ASP A 86 6.24 -20.00 -1.29
N GLY A 87 5.17 -19.21 -1.36
CA GLY A 87 4.15 -19.25 -2.42
C GLY A 87 2.99 -20.23 -2.18
N THR A 88 3.00 -20.98 -1.08
CA THR A 88 1.90 -21.90 -0.70
C THR A 88 0.61 -21.11 -0.44
N LEU A 89 -0.50 -21.56 -1.03
CA LEU A 89 -1.82 -20.93 -0.82
C LEU A 89 -2.31 -21.15 0.62
N VAL A 90 -2.66 -20.05 1.29
CA VAL A 90 -3.36 -20.09 2.59
C VAL A 90 -4.87 -20.06 2.36
N TRP A 91 -5.36 -18.98 1.74
CA TRP A 91 -6.76 -18.79 1.42
C TRP A 91 -6.93 -17.89 0.20
N ASN A 92 -8.13 -17.89 -0.37
CA ASN A 92 -8.55 -16.93 -1.37
C ASN A 92 -10.02 -16.56 -1.17
N PHE A 93 -10.39 -15.33 -1.52
CA PHE A 93 -11.77 -14.90 -1.49
C PHE A 93 -12.05 -13.77 -2.49
N THR A 94 -13.33 -13.58 -2.80
CA THR A 94 -13.79 -12.55 -3.73
C THR A 94 -14.79 -11.64 -2.98
N PRO A 95 -14.36 -10.47 -2.47
CA PRO A 95 -15.26 -9.54 -1.79
C PRO A 95 -16.43 -9.15 -2.70
N ASN A 96 -17.66 -9.26 -2.20
CA ASN A 96 -18.90 -8.91 -2.90
C ASN A 96 -19.02 -9.46 -4.34
N GLY A 97 -18.36 -10.58 -4.66
CA GLY A 97 -18.39 -11.18 -6.00
C GLY A 97 -17.82 -10.28 -7.11
N GLN A 98 -16.87 -9.39 -6.79
CA GLN A 98 -16.17 -8.57 -7.79
C GLN A 98 -15.47 -9.42 -8.86
N ASN A 99 -15.45 -8.92 -10.10
CA ASN A 99 -14.83 -9.59 -11.25
C ASN A 99 -13.52 -8.94 -11.71
N ASP A 100 -13.13 -7.85 -11.06
CA ASP A 100 -11.83 -7.22 -11.15
C ASP A 100 -11.41 -6.86 -9.72
N LEU A 101 -10.23 -7.27 -9.27
CA LEU A 101 -9.59 -6.90 -8.01
C LEU A 101 -8.10 -6.61 -8.21
N SER A 102 -7.67 -6.38 -9.46
CA SER A 102 -6.26 -6.23 -9.81
C SER A 102 -5.74 -4.82 -9.49
N ARG A 103 -5.52 -4.53 -8.21
CA ARG A 103 -5.22 -3.18 -7.71
C ARG A 103 -4.34 -3.17 -6.45
N PRO A 104 -3.67 -2.05 -6.14
CA PRO A 104 -2.96 -1.88 -4.87
C PRO A 104 -3.90 -1.99 -3.66
N ILE A 105 -3.41 -2.65 -2.60
CA ILE A 105 -4.10 -2.80 -1.31
C ILE A 105 -3.16 -2.26 -0.23
N ASN A 106 -3.69 -1.45 0.68
CA ASN A 106 -2.98 -1.04 1.88
C ASN A 106 -3.19 -2.05 3.00
N ILE A 107 -2.19 -2.20 3.87
CA ILE A 107 -2.24 -3.04 5.07
C ILE A 107 -1.83 -2.18 6.27
N HIS A 108 -2.66 -2.15 7.31
CA HIS A 108 -2.43 -1.42 8.55
C HIS A 108 -3.38 -1.93 9.65
N ASP A 109 -3.05 -1.67 10.92
CA ASP A 109 -4.05 -1.63 12.00
C ASP A 109 -5.06 -0.50 11.75
N LEU A 110 -6.27 -0.86 11.33
CA LEU A 110 -7.35 0.03 10.90
C LEU A 110 -8.52 0.07 11.90
N ASP A 111 -8.53 -0.81 12.91
CA ASP A 111 -9.57 -0.86 13.94
C ASP A 111 -9.05 -0.63 15.38
N GLY A 112 -7.73 -0.63 15.57
CA GLY A 112 -7.02 -0.30 16.80
C GLY A 112 -6.75 -1.48 17.73
N ASP A 113 -6.82 -2.72 17.24
CA ASP A 113 -6.57 -3.93 18.03
C ASP A 113 -5.12 -4.47 17.95
N ALA A 114 -4.25 -3.77 17.20
CA ALA A 114 -2.87 -4.12 16.89
C ALA A 114 -2.66 -5.32 15.97
N ALA A 115 -3.72 -5.89 15.39
CA ALA A 115 -3.66 -6.79 14.24
C ALA A 115 -3.64 -5.97 12.93
N PRO A 116 -3.20 -6.55 11.82
CA PRO A 116 -3.24 -5.90 10.52
C PRO A 116 -4.53 -6.23 9.75
N GLU A 117 -5.19 -5.19 9.24
CA GLU A 117 -6.31 -5.32 8.30
C GLU A 117 -5.87 -4.82 6.92
N PHE A 118 -6.71 -5.07 5.92
CA PHE A 118 -6.44 -4.61 4.56
C PHE A 118 -7.63 -3.91 3.91
N GLY A 119 -7.32 -2.88 3.14
CA GLY A 119 -8.29 -2.07 2.40
C GLY A 119 -8.51 -2.55 0.97
N VAL A 120 -9.76 -2.72 0.57
CA VAL A 120 -10.16 -3.16 -0.77
C VAL A 120 -11.09 -2.15 -1.40
N SER A 121 -10.66 -1.58 -2.52
CA SER A 121 -11.48 -0.76 -3.41
C SER A 121 -12.22 -1.62 -4.44
N ALA A 122 -13.40 -1.14 -4.81
CA ALA A 122 -14.26 -1.73 -5.82
C ALA A 122 -15.19 -0.63 -6.39
N PRO A 123 -15.90 -0.89 -7.50
CA PRO A 123 -16.51 0.22 -8.21
C PRO A 123 -17.59 1.03 -7.46
N ASN A 124 -18.21 0.42 -6.45
CA ASN A 124 -19.28 1.05 -5.68
C ASN A 124 -18.99 1.08 -4.17
N PHE A 125 -17.83 0.58 -3.73
CA PHE A 125 -17.46 0.62 -2.32
C PHE A 125 -15.95 0.62 -2.09
N TYR A 126 -15.56 1.18 -0.94
CA TYR A 126 -14.27 0.90 -0.31
C TYR A 126 -14.54 0.14 1.00
N GLY A 127 -13.86 -0.99 1.22
CA GLY A 127 -14.08 -1.85 2.37
C GLY A 127 -12.80 -2.21 3.09
N VAL A 128 -12.90 -2.47 4.40
CA VAL A 128 -11.80 -2.95 5.23
C VAL A 128 -12.12 -4.34 5.75
N TYR A 129 -11.14 -5.22 5.66
CA TYR A 129 -11.27 -6.63 5.97
C TYR A 129 -10.17 -7.10 6.91
N GLU A 130 -10.56 -8.00 7.80
CA GLU A 130 -9.70 -8.82 8.63
C GLU A 130 -8.86 -9.78 7.80
N THR A 131 -7.71 -10.23 8.32
CA THR A 131 -6.89 -11.29 7.67
C THR A 131 -7.65 -12.61 7.52
N ASN A 132 -8.67 -12.85 8.36
CA ASN A 132 -9.60 -13.97 8.26
C ASN A 132 -10.75 -13.76 7.27
N GLN A 133 -10.67 -12.72 6.43
CA GLN A 133 -11.62 -12.31 5.40
C GLN A 133 -12.97 -11.78 5.92
N ALA A 134 -13.14 -11.61 7.23
CA ALA A 134 -14.32 -10.95 7.77
C ALA A 134 -14.33 -9.46 7.36
N LEU A 135 -15.50 -9.00 6.92
CA LEU A 135 -15.73 -7.58 6.64
C LEU A 135 -15.86 -6.83 7.98
N LEU A 136 -15.02 -5.81 8.19
CA LEU A 136 -15.20 -4.86 9.29
C LEU A 136 -16.25 -3.82 8.93
N TRP A 137 -16.03 -3.10 7.84
CA TRP A 137 -16.94 -2.09 7.34
C TRP A 137 -16.75 -1.86 5.84
N GLN A 138 -17.75 -1.25 5.21
CA GLN A 138 -17.66 -0.74 3.84
C GLN A 138 -18.38 0.60 3.73
N ALA A 139 -17.79 1.51 2.95
CA ALA A 139 -18.36 2.81 2.61
C ALA A 139 -18.72 2.84 1.13
N ALA A 140 -19.85 3.48 0.78
CA ALA A 140 -20.22 3.69 -0.61
C ALA A 140 -19.33 4.78 -1.23
N VAL A 141 -18.81 4.53 -2.43
CA VAL A 141 -17.95 5.45 -3.19
C VAL A 141 -18.40 5.49 -4.66
N ILE A 142 -17.89 6.45 -5.42
CA ILE A 142 -18.13 6.54 -6.87
C ILE A 142 -16.79 6.33 -7.57
N ASP A 143 -16.47 5.09 -7.94
CA ASP A 143 -15.25 4.77 -8.68
C ASP A 143 -15.55 3.72 -9.77
N GLN A 144 -16.14 4.08 -10.91
CA GLN A 144 -16.53 3.08 -11.91
C GLN A 144 -15.39 2.17 -12.36
N SER A 145 -14.14 2.65 -12.40
CA SER A 145 -12.99 1.79 -12.68
C SER A 145 -12.72 0.80 -11.54
N GLY A 146 -12.86 1.27 -10.29
CA GLY A 146 -12.53 0.54 -9.07
C GLY A 146 -11.04 0.26 -8.90
N GLN A 147 -10.16 0.78 -9.76
CA GLN A 147 -8.76 0.39 -9.86
C GLN A 147 -7.85 1.03 -8.82
N ALA A 148 -8.20 2.23 -8.32
CA ALA A 148 -7.33 2.99 -7.44
C ALA A 148 -7.08 2.23 -6.13
N GLY A 149 -5.90 2.41 -5.54
CA GLY A 149 -5.59 1.84 -4.24
C GLY A 149 -6.10 2.70 -3.07
N GLY A 150 -6.14 2.09 -1.89
CA GLY A 150 -6.20 2.82 -0.61
C GLY A 150 -4.81 3.12 -0.05
N THR A 151 -4.77 4.02 0.93
CA THR A 151 -3.66 4.16 1.88
C THR A 151 -4.23 4.32 3.29
N ALA A 152 -3.36 4.43 4.30
CA ALA A 152 -3.78 4.71 5.66
C ALA A 152 -2.71 5.49 6.43
N PHE A 153 -3.14 6.22 7.45
CA PHE A 153 -2.28 6.90 8.40
C PHE A 153 -3.05 7.15 9.70
N ASP A 154 -2.41 6.95 10.85
CA ASP A 154 -2.97 7.38 12.14
C ASP A 154 -2.72 8.88 12.29
N PHE A 155 -3.67 9.70 11.85
CA PHE A 155 -3.56 11.17 11.91
C PHE A 155 -3.61 11.71 13.33
N LEU A 156 -4.13 10.93 14.29
CA LEU A 156 -4.42 11.40 15.65
C LEU A 156 -3.41 10.91 16.69
N GLY A 157 -2.47 10.02 16.32
CA GLY A 157 -1.56 9.42 17.29
C GLY A 157 -2.25 8.46 18.25
N GLY A 158 -3.41 7.93 17.85
CA GLY A 158 -4.26 7.10 18.70
C GLY A 158 -3.90 5.62 18.73
N GLY A 159 -2.91 5.20 17.93
CA GLY A 159 -2.58 3.78 17.72
C GLY A 159 -3.55 3.10 16.77
N LYS A 160 -4.27 3.86 15.94
CA LYS A 160 -5.26 3.35 14.98
C LYS A 160 -5.25 4.21 13.73
N ALA A 161 -5.01 3.61 12.56
CA ALA A 161 -4.97 4.36 11.33
C ALA A 161 -6.36 4.68 10.78
N GLN A 162 -6.48 5.83 10.12
CA GLN A 162 -7.63 6.16 9.30
C GLN A 162 -7.34 5.68 7.88
N ALA A 163 -8.32 4.99 7.29
CA ALA A 163 -8.23 4.62 5.89
C ALA A 163 -8.49 5.82 4.99
N ILE A 164 -7.72 5.93 3.91
CA ILE A 164 -7.80 7.03 2.96
C ILE A 164 -7.99 6.44 1.57
N TYR A 165 -8.96 6.95 0.83
CA TYR A 165 -9.26 6.47 -0.50
C TYR A 165 -9.72 7.63 -1.39
N ALA A 166 -9.18 7.68 -2.60
CA ALA A 166 -9.57 8.65 -3.62
C ALA A 166 -10.39 7.90 -4.68
N ASP A 167 -11.71 8.12 -4.69
CA ASP A 167 -12.60 7.59 -5.72
C ASP A 167 -12.48 8.45 -7.01
N GLU A 168 -13.43 8.42 -7.95
CA GLU A 168 -13.31 9.25 -9.16
C GLU A 168 -13.52 10.74 -8.93
N HIS A 169 -14.12 11.15 -7.81
CA HIS A 169 -14.61 12.53 -7.58
C HIS A 169 -14.26 13.11 -6.20
N THR A 170 -13.96 12.25 -5.22
CA THR A 170 -13.79 12.61 -3.83
C THR A 170 -12.64 11.84 -3.21
N VAL A 171 -11.83 12.54 -2.44
CA VAL A 171 -10.86 11.95 -1.52
C VAL A 171 -11.54 11.84 -0.17
N TRP A 172 -11.52 10.64 0.39
CA TRP A 172 -12.17 10.29 1.64
C TRP A 172 -11.13 9.94 2.70
N VAL A 173 -11.38 10.35 3.94
CA VAL A 173 -10.74 9.81 5.14
C VAL A 173 -11.85 9.20 6.01
N PHE A 174 -11.72 7.92 6.35
CA PHE A 174 -12.72 7.17 7.11
C PHE A 174 -12.27 6.89 8.54
N ASP A 175 -13.24 6.83 9.46
CA ASP A 175 -13.05 6.24 10.79
C ASP A 175 -13.08 4.71 10.75
N GLU A 176 -12.92 4.08 11.92
CA GLU A 176 -12.92 2.61 12.09
C GLU A 176 -14.27 1.93 11.80
N MET A 177 -15.33 2.69 11.60
CA MET A 177 -16.66 2.19 11.25
C MET A 177 -17.00 2.47 9.78
N GLY A 178 -16.08 3.07 9.02
CA GLY A 178 -16.31 3.48 7.64
C GLY A 178 -17.09 4.79 7.50
N SER A 179 -17.23 5.57 8.57
CA SER A 179 -17.86 6.89 8.51
C SER A 179 -16.85 7.92 8.00
N PRO A 180 -17.22 8.82 7.07
CA PRO A 180 -16.33 9.89 6.63
C PRO A 180 -16.00 10.85 7.77
N LEU A 181 -14.71 11.02 8.05
CA LEU A 181 -14.17 12.07 8.93
C LEU A 181 -13.85 13.34 8.15
N MET A 182 -13.45 13.17 6.89
CA MET A 182 -13.08 14.24 5.98
C MET A 182 -13.37 13.81 4.54
N ASP A 183 -13.81 14.77 3.73
CA ASP A 183 -13.84 14.65 2.27
C ASP A 183 -13.28 15.92 1.61
N THR A 184 -12.70 15.75 0.42
CA THR A 184 -12.31 16.88 -0.45
C THR A 184 -12.53 16.51 -1.92
N PRO A 185 -13.00 17.44 -2.76
CA PRO A 185 -13.19 17.17 -4.17
C PRO A 185 -11.85 16.93 -4.88
N HIS A 186 -11.82 15.95 -5.76
CA HIS A 186 -10.77 15.78 -6.75
C HIS A 186 -11.40 15.24 -8.05
N LEU A 187 -10.60 14.86 -9.02
CA LEU A 187 -11.12 14.17 -10.20
C LEU A 187 -10.04 13.25 -10.73
N SER A 188 -10.36 11.97 -10.87
CA SER A 188 -9.51 11.02 -11.57
C SER A 188 -10.40 10.07 -12.36
N GLY A 189 -9.86 9.54 -13.44
CA GLY A 189 -10.41 8.35 -14.07
C GLY A 189 -10.09 7.04 -13.35
N THR A 190 -9.28 7.13 -12.28
CA THR A 190 -8.74 6.05 -11.45
C THR A 190 -8.00 4.95 -12.23
N ILE A 191 -6.75 4.70 -11.89
CA ILE A 191 -5.96 3.57 -12.39
C ILE A 191 -5.33 2.90 -11.18
N ILE A 192 -4.03 3.01 -10.94
CA ILE A 192 -3.37 2.32 -9.82
C ILE A 192 -2.79 3.30 -8.80
N GLU A 193 -3.15 4.58 -8.92
CA GLU A 193 -2.78 5.58 -7.93
C GLU A 193 -3.48 5.34 -6.59
N TYR A 194 -2.90 5.88 -5.53
CA TYR A 194 -3.51 6.04 -4.22
C TYR A 194 -2.94 7.31 -3.58
N PRO A 195 -3.64 7.90 -2.60
CA PRO A 195 -3.12 9.04 -1.86
C PRO A 195 -1.79 8.71 -1.17
N VAL A 196 -0.93 9.72 -1.02
CA VAL A 196 0.34 9.62 -0.28
C VAL A 196 0.23 10.48 0.97
N VAL A 197 0.70 9.97 2.11
CA VAL A 197 0.80 10.77 3.34
C VAL A 197 2.26 11.06 3.65
N ALA A 198 2.60 12.34 3.83
CA ALA A 198 3.91 12.80 4.24
C ALA A 198 3.84 14.21 4.82
N ASP A 199 4.74 14.55 5.74
CA ASP A 199 5.02 15.94 6.14
C ASP A 199 5.86 16.58 5.02
N ILE A 200 5.22 17.34 4.11
CA ILE A 200 5.89 17.77 2.88
C ILE A 200 6.57 19.14 2.98
N ASP A 201 6.19 19.95 3.95
CA ASP A 201 6.77 21.26 4.19
C ASP A 201 7.54 21.36 5.52
N ASN A 202 7.62 20.25 6.26
CA ASN A 202 8.38 20.11 7.50
C ASN A 202 7.88 21.06 8.59
N ASP A 203 6.57 21.25 8.70
CA ASP A 203 5.93 22.06 9.73
C ASP A 203 5.54 21.26 10.99
N GLY A 204 5.67 19.93 10.94
CA GLY A 204 5.34 19.02 12.03
C GLY A 204 3.91 18.46 11.96
N SER A 205 3.17 18.78 10.90
CA SER A 205 1.92 18.14 10.51
C SER A 205 2.15 17.30 9.24
N SER A 206 1.34 16.26 9.04
CA SER A 206 1.34 15.53 7.77
C SER A 206 0.36 16.16 6.80
N GLU A 207 0.59 15.96 5.51
CA GLU A 207 -0.36 16.26 4.44
C GLU A 207 -0.74 14.98 3.69
N ILE A 208 -1.91 15.01 3.06
CA ILE A 208 -2.31 14.03 2.05
C ILE A 208 -2.06 14.64 0.67
N LEU A 209 -1.25 13.96 -0.14
CA LEU A 209 -1.00 14.31 -1.52
C LEU A 209 -1.86 13.43 -2.42
N VAL A 210 -2.61 14.07 -3.32
CA VAL A 210 -3.50 13.40 -4.26
C VAL A 210 -3.26 13.94 -5.66
N VAL A 211 -3.29 13.06 -6.64
CA VAL A 211 -3.20 13.39 -8.06
C VAL A 211 -4.59 13.46 -8.68
N SER A 212 -4.76 14.33 -9.66
CA SER A 212 -6.03 14.51 -10.37
C SER A 212 -5.82 14.65 -11.87
N ASN A 213 -6.74 14.12 -12.65
CA ASN A 213 -6.76 14.20 -14.09
C ASN A 213 -8.20 14.22 -14.64
N THR A 214 -8.34 14.77 -15.85
CA THR A 214 -9.64 14.85 -16.56
C THR A 214 -9.77 13.79 -17.66
N LEU A 215 -8.79 12.89 -17.81
CA LEU A 215 -8.59 12.18 -19.08
C LEU A 215 -9.70 11.16 -19.37
N LEU A 216 -10.23 10.51 -18.34
CA LEU A 216 -11.31 9.52 -18.49
C LEU A 216 -12.70 10.06 -18.10
N ASN A 217 -12.75 11.08 -17.24
CA ASN A 217 -14.01 11.60 -16.68
C ASN A 217 -14.42 12.99 -17.18
N GLY A 218 -13.62 13.63 -18.04
CA GLY A 218 -13.87 15.00 -18.49
C GLY A 218 -13.72 16.01 -17.35
N GLY A 219 -14.46 17.12 -17.38
CA GLY A 219 -14.52 18.06 -16.25
C GLY A 219 -13.36 19.06 -16.14
N VAL A 220 -13.27 19.73 -14.99
CA VAL A 220 -12.25 20.74 -14.67
C VAL A 220 -11.53 20.33 -13.39
N VAL A 221 -10.22 20.19 -13.49
CA VAL A 221 -9.33 19.97 -12.36
C VAL A 221 -8.54 21.26 -12.12
N PRO A 222 -8.71 21.94 -10.97
CA PRO A 222 -7.96 23.17 -10.71
C PRO A 222 -6.46 22.91 -10.53
N PHE A 223 -6.08 21.74 -10.00
CA PHE A 223 -4.69 21.35 -9.75
C PHE A 223 -4.48 19.85 -10.01
N THR A 224 -3.45 19.50 -10.77
CA THR A 224 -3.06 18.10 -11.05
C THR A 224 -2.51 17.38 -9.83
N VAL A 225 -1.88 18.11 -8.92
CA VAL A 225 -1.43 17.60 -7.62
C VAL A 225 -1.99 18.53 -6.57
N GLN A 226 -2.64 17.97 -5.56
CA GLN A 226 -3.20 18.69 -4.43
C GLN A 226 -2.56 18.19 -3.14
N ALA A 227 -2.18 19.12 -2.28
CA ALA A 227 -1.82 18.83 -0.89
C ALA A 227 -3.00 19.26 -0.01
N VAL A 228 -3.46 18.33 0.81
CA VAL A 228 -4.57 18.49 1.74
C VAL A 228 -3.98 18.46 3.14
N ARG A 229 -4.32 19.44 3.96
CA ARG A 229 -3.83 19.57 5.35
C ARG A 229 -4.97 19.81 6.32
N ASP A 230 -4.76 19.50 7.59
CA ASP A 230 -5.61 20.03 8.66
C ASP A 230 -5.41 21.54 8.78
N VAL A 231 -6.50 22.30 8.87
CA VAL A 231 -6.43 23.77 8.93
C VAL A 231 -5.75 24.31 10.19
N GLN A 232 -5.62 23.47 11.21
CA GLN A 232 -5.00 23.78 12.50
C GLN A 232 -3.69 23.00 12.73
N ASP A 233 -3.17 22.30 11.73
CA ASP A 233 -1.93 21.51 11.79
C ASP A 233 -1.92 20.54 12.98
N ARG A 234 -3.05 19.86 13.22
CA ARG A 234 -3.22 18.88 14.32
C ARG A 234 -2.92 17.44 13.90
N TRP A 235 -2.76 17.17 12.62
CA TRP A 235 -2.37 15.85 12.16
C TRP A 235 -0.95 15.56 12.64
N VAL A 236 -0.73 14.37 13.19
CA VAL A 236 0.59 14.01 13.71
C VAL A 236 1.64 14.00 12.61
N GLN A 237 2.88 14.31 13.00
CA GLN A 237 4.00 14.29 12.09
C GLN A 237 4.28 12.88 11.56
N GLY A 238 4.13 12.71 10.25
CA GLY A 238 4.53 11.55 9.50
C GLY A 238 5.93 11.74 8.92
N ARG A 239 6.44 10.70 8.27
CA ARG A 239 7.70 10.81 7.53
C ARG A 239 7.60 11.76 6.35
N ARG A 240 8.72 12.35 5.97
CA ARG A 240 8.80 13.32 4.86
C ARG A 240 9.13 12.64 3.53
N ILE A 241 8.94 11.31 3.46
CA ILE A 241 9.39 10.49 2.35
C ILE A 241 8.38 9.39 1.99
N TRP A 242 8.20 9.24 0.68
CA TRP A 242 7.50 8.14 0.04
C TRP A 242 8.19 7.91 -1.33
N ASN A 243 9.18 7.02 -1.38
CA ASN A 243 10.12 6.97 -2.51
C ASN A 243 9.67 6.06 -3.68
N GLN A 244 8.64 5.24 -3.48
CA GLN A 244 8.21 4.26 -4.47
C GLN A 244 6.74 3.87 -4.31
N HIS A 245 6.19 3.17 -5.31
CA HIS A 245 4.81 2.72 -5.30
C HIS A 245 4.58 1.59 -4.26
N THR A 246 5.47 0.59 -4.20
CA THR A 246 5.43 -0.46 -3.18
C THR A 246 6.09 -0.01 -1.87
N TYR A 247 5.71 1.18 -1.39
CA TYR A 247 6.29 1.79 -0.18
C TYR A 247 5.96 0.97 1.07
N HIS A 248 6.97 0.79 1.90
CA HIS A 248 6.91 0.21 3.23
C HIS A 248 8.01 0.88 4.03
N VAL A 249 7.71 1.33 5.22
CA VAL A 249 8.47 2.39 5.92
C VAL A 249 9.97 2.10 6.05
N THR A 250 10.39 0.85 6.19
CA THR A 250 11.81 0.49 6.38
C THR A 250 12.65 0.52 5.09
N ASN A 251 12.03 0.63 3.92
CA ASN A 251 12.71 0.49 2.62
C ASN A 251 13.62 1.68 2.27
N VAL A 252 13.36 2.82 2.90
CA VAL A 252 14.07 4.08 2.65
C VAL A 252 14.23 4.82 3.96
N ARG A 253 15.39 5.46 4.16
CA ARG A 253 15.65 6.33 5.31
C ARG A 253 15.10 7.73 5.08
N GLU A 254 14.96 8.49 6.16
CA GLU A 254 14.44 9.87 6.13
C GLU A 254 15.27 10.82 5.25
N ASP A 255 16.56 10.52 5.05
CA ASP A 255 17.46 11.28 4.17
C ASP A 255 17.46 10.78 2.71
N GLY A 256 16.58 9.83 2.37
CA GLY A 256 16.46 9.24 1.04
C GLY A 256 17.48 8.14 0.74
N THR A 257 18.37 7.78 1.66
CA THR A 257 19.29 6.66 1.45
C THR A 257 18.57 5.32 1.62
N ILE A 258 18.95 4.34 0.79
CA ILE A 258 18.42 2.97 0.87
C ILE A 258 19.27 2.17 1.88
N PRO A 259 18.67 1.54 2.90
CA PRO A 259 19.43 0.68 3.82
C PRO A 259 20.11 -0.46 3.06
N GLN A 260 21.39 -0.70 3.35
CA GLN A 260 22.08 -1.88 2.81
C GLN A 260 21.45 -3.20 3.29
N PHE A 261 21.00 -3.20 4.55
CA PHE A 261 20.24 -4.28 5.14
C PHE A 261 18.95 -3.66 5.68
N GLU A 262 17.85 -3.94 5.00
CA GLU A 262 16.55 -3.47 5.41
C GLU A 262 16.06 -4.26 6.64
N PRO A 263 15.68 -3.59 7.75
CA PRO A 263 14.96 -4.26 8.82
C PRO A 263 13.61 -4.78 8.30
N PRO A 264 13.26 -6.06 8.53
CA PRO A 264 11.98 -6.61 8.05
C PRO A 264 10.77 -5.80 8.56
N HIS A 265 10.05 -5.10 7.66
CA HIS A 265 8.96 -4.19 8.08
C HIS A 265 7.83 -4.90 8.81
N TRP A 266 7.58 -6.17 8.46
CA TRP A 266 6.57 -7.03 9.07
C TRP A 266 6.88 -7.40 10.53
N THR A 267 8.13 -7.25 10.97
CA THR A 267 8.53 -7.42 12.38
C THR A 267 8.51 -6.11 13.17
N LYS A 268 8.17 -5.00 12.50
CA LYS A 268 8.16 -3.64 13.04
C LYS A 268 6.76 -3.07 13.05
N LEU A 269 6.47 -2.23 12.07
CA LEU A 269 5.15 -1.58 11.96
C LEU A 269 4.11 -2.52 11.37
N ASN A 270 4.55 -3.53 10.61
CA ASN A 270 3.69 -4.47 9.90
C ASN A 270 2.64 -3.80 9.00
N THR A 271 3.08 -2.76 8.29
CA THR A 271 2.23 -1.96 7.40
C THR A 271 2.75 -1.96 5.96
N TYR A 272 1.87 -1.80 4.97
CA TYR A 272 2.22 -1.75 3.55
C TYR A 272 1.41 -0.70 2.80
N ARG A 273 2.05 0.16 1.99
CA ARG A 273 1.45 1.33 1.29
C ARG A 273 0.73 2.29 2.23
N THR A 274 1.35 2.54 3.37
CA THR A 274 0.88 3.48 4.39
C THR A 274 2.07 4.25 4.95
N GLN A 275 1.80 5.31 5.71
CA GLN A 275 2.86 6.09 6.36
C GLN A 275 2.95 5.80 7.85
N ALA A 276 4.14 6.03 8.42
CA ALA A 276 4.41 5.97 9.85
C ALA A 276 4.58 7.36 10.48
N GLN A 277 4.24 7.45 11.76
CA GLN A 277 4.52 8.62 12.59
C GLN A 277 6.01 8.67 12.98
N ILE A 278 6.55 9.88 13.21
CA ILE A 278 7.93 10.09 13.68
C ILE A 278 8.03 10.12 15.23
N ALA A 279 6.93 10.44 15.94
CA ALA A 279 6.94 10.62 17.40
C ALA A 279 7.01 9.31 18.21
N ALA A 280 7.20 9.41 19.52
CA ALA A 280 7.32 8.27 20.45
C ALA A 280 6.19 7.25 20.28
N GLY A 281 6.51 6.11 19.66
CA GLY A 281 5.57 5.10 19.18
C GLY A 281 5.90 4.62 17.76
N GLY A 282 6.49 5.49 16.93
CA GLY A 282 7.08 5.12 15.63
C GLY A 282 8.52 4.63 15.81
N GLU A 283 8.72 3.33 16.00
CA GLU A 283 10.05 2.72 16.25
C GLU A 283 11.14 3.00 15.18
N VAL A 284 10.81 3.66 14.07
CA VAL A 284 11.64 3.71 12.87
C VAL A 284 12.41 5.03 12.69
N CYS A 285 12.12 6.07 13.50
CA CYS A 285 12.68 7.42 13.30
C CYS A 285 13.45 7.97 14.50
N ILE A 286 14.56 7.32 14.89
CA ILE A 286 15.63 8.05 15.59
C ILE A 286 16.78 8.23 14.59
N PRO A 287 16.94 9.42 13.98
CA PRO A 287 18.13 9.73 13.20
C PRO A 287 19.36 9.53 14.09
N PRO A 288 20.45 8.91 13.60
CA PRO A 288 21.70 8.86 14.34
C PRO A 288 22.19 10.29 14.65
N GLN A 289 22.68 10.50 15.88
CA GLN A 289 23.34 11.75 16.28
C GLN A 289 24.63 12.01 15.49
#